data_AF-A0AB34SHI1-F1
#
_entry.id   AF-A0AB34SHI1-F1
#
_cell.length_a   1.000
_cell.length_b   1.000
_cell.length_c   1.000
_cell.angle_alpha   90.00
_cell.angle_beta   90.00
_cell.angle_gamma   90.00
#
_symmetry.space_group_name_H-M   'P 1'
#
loop_
_entity.id
_entity.type
_entity.pdbx_description
1 polymer ?
#
loop_
_entity_poly.entity_id
_entity_poly.type
_entity_poly.pdbx_seq_one_letter_code
_entity_poly.pdbx_strand_id
1 'polypeptide(L)'
;MARENPKDKIIRLENELKKANEIIQKLYSELEECKNEPKIQQIKNERGAGRKQEITDQEREDIRRHRVEGKTIKEIATLFNRSVGIIHKIINEK
;
A
#
# COMPACT_ATOMS: atom_id res chain seq x y z
N MET A 1 -39.53 -18.88 -30.33
CA MET A 1 -38.32 -19.07 -29.51
C MET A 1 -38.68 -20.01 -28.37
N ALA A 2 -38.09 -21.21 -28.33
CA ALA A 2 -38.37 -22.17 -27.26
C ALA A 2 -37.88 -21.59 -25.93
N ARG A 3 -38.75 -21.55 -24.91
CA ARG A 3 -38.35 -21.17 -23.55
C ARG A 3 -37.55 -22.33 -22.98
N GLU A 4 -36.38 -22.01 -22.43
CA GLU A 4 -35.53 -23.00 -21.77
C GLU A 4 -36.29 -23.71 -20.65
N ASN A 5 -36.09 -25.02 -20.55
CA ASN A 5 -36.68 -25.82 -19.48
C ASN A 5 -36.12 -25.34 -18.13
N PRO A 6 -36.97 -25.04 -17.13
CA PRO A 6 -36.52 -24.61 -15.81
C PRO A 6 -35.48 -25.52 -15.17
N LYS A 7 -35.54 -26.84 -15.43
CA LYS A 7 -34.56 -27.81 -14.92
C LYS A 7 -33.18 -27.59 -15.52
N ASP A 8 -33.09 -27.39 -16.83
CA ASP A 8 -31.83 -27.16 -17.53
C ASP A 8 -31.20 -25.83 -17.10
N LYS A 9 -32.05 -24.82 -16.85
CA LYS A 9 -31.62 -23.53 -16.31
C LYS A 9 -31.03 -23.67 -14.90
N ILE A 10 -31.66 -24.47 -14.03
CA ILE A 10 -31.15 -24.73 -12.67
C ILE A 10 -29.78 -25.42 -12.75
N ILE A 11 -29.65 -26.46 -13.57
CA ILE A 11 -28.39 -27.20 -13.73
C ILE A 11 -27.27 -26.27 -14.24
N ARG A 12 -27.54 -25.38 -15.20
CA ARG A 12 -26.54 -24.42 -15.67
C ARG A 12 -26.12 -23.47 -14.55
N LEU A 13 -27.07 -22.90 -13.82
CA LEU A 13 -26.79 -21.96 -12.74
C LEU A 13 -26.02 -22.63 -11.60
N GLU A 14 -26.34 -23.88 -11.25
CA GLU A 14 -25.59 -24.65 -10.25
C GLU A 14 -24.14 -24.87 -10.67
N ASN A 15 -23.91 -25.17 -11.96
CA ASN A 15 -22.56 -25.32 -12.50
C ASN A 15 -21.78 -23.99 -12.52
N GLU A 16 -22.43 -22.88 -12.85
CA GLU A 16 -21.82 -21.54 -12.81
C GLU A 16 -21.48 -21.13 -11.37
N LEU A 17 -22.37 -21.39 -10.42
CA LEU A 17 -22.18 -21.12 -9.00
C LEU A 17 -21.01 -21.95 -8.45
N LYS A 18 -20.92 -23.22 -8.83
CA LYS A 18 -19.78 -24.09 -8.47
C LYS A 18 -18.46 -23.53 -8.99
N LYS A 19 -18.39 -23.15 -10.26
CA LYS A 19 -17.18 -22.56 -10.87
C LYS A 19 -16.80 -21.24 -10.20
N ALA A 20 -17.77 -20.37 -9.93
CA ALA A 20 -17.53 -19.11 -9.25
C ALA A 20 -16.95 -19.34 -7.85
N ASN A 21 -17.49 -20.30 -7.09
CA ASN A 21 -16.96 -20.66 -5.78
C ASN A 21 -15.53 -21.20 -5.84
N GLU A 22 -15.21 -22.05 -6.82
CA GLU A 22 -13.85 -22.56 -7.03
C GLU A 22 -12.86 -21.44 -7.34
N ILE A 23 -13.26 -20.46 -8.16
CA ILE A 23 -12.43 -19.28 -8.48
C ILE A 23 -12.23 -18.42 -7.23
N ILE A 24 -13.29 -18.14 -6.48
CA ILE A 24 -13.23 -17.35 -5.25
C ILE A 24 -12.27 -17.98 -4.25
N GLN A 25 -12.34 -19.29 -4.05
CA GLN A 25 -11.43 -20.00 -3.13
C GLN A 25 -9.96 -19.88 -3.57
N LYS A 26 -9.67 -20.06 -4.86
CA LYS A 26 -8.31 -19.86 -5.40
C LYS A 26 -7.79 -18.45 -5.17
N LEU A 27 -8.62 -17.44 -5.46
CA LEU A 27 -8.26 -16.03 -5.25
C LEU A 27 -8.00 -15.71 -3.78
N TYR A 28 -8.78 -16.28 -2.86
CA TYR A 28 -8.52 -16.12 -1.43
C TYR A 28 -7.18 -16.74 -1.01
N SER A 29 -6.85 -17.93 -1.49
CA SER A 29 -5.55 -18.57 -1.24
C SER A 29 -4.39 -17.74 -1.80
N GLU A 30 -4.48 -17.26 -3.04
CA GLU A 30 -3.46 -16.40 -3.64
C GLU A 30 -3.26 -15.09 -2.86
N LEU A 31 -4.35 -14.47 -2.38
CA LEU A 31 -4.26 -13.27 -1.55
C LEU A 31 -3.61 -13.53 -0.18
N GLU A 32 -3.88 -14.68 0.43
CA GLU A 32 -3.22 -15.09 1.67
C GLU A 32 -1.72 -15.35 1.46
N GLU A 33 -1.35 -16.01 0.37
CA GLU A 33 0.05 -16.22 -0.01
C GLU A 33 0.76 -14.88 -0.24
N CYS A 34 0.18 -13.96 -1.01
CA CYS A 34 0.75 -12.62 -1.22
C CYS A 34 0.86 -11.78 0.07
N LYS A 35 -0.06 -11.95 1.03
CA LYS A 35 0.01 -11.25 2.33
C LYS A 35 1.07 -11.83 3.25
N ASN A 36 1.28 -13.15 3.18
CA ASN A 36 2.20 -13.90 4.03
C ASN A 36 3.60 -14.02 3.43
N GLU A 37 3.79 -13.67 2.16
CA GLU A 37 5.12 -13.44 1.61
C GLU A 37 5.84 -12.41 2.50
N PRO A 38 7.05 -12.74 3.00
CA PRO A 38 7.78 -11.85 3.88
C PRO A 38 8.16 -10.62 3.07
N LYS A 39 7.31 -9.56 3.13
CA LYS A 39 7.44 -8.22 2.54
C LYS A 39 8.68 -8.16 1.67
N ILE A 40 8.58 -8.62 0.41
CA ILE A 40 9.69 -8.71 -0.58
C ILE A 40 10.84 -7.92 -0.03
N GLN A 41 11.74 -8.62 0.67
CA GLN A 41 12.65 -7.98 1.60
C GLN A 41 13.23 -6.81 0.86
N GLN A 42 13.24 -5.64 1.50
CA GLN A 42 13.79 -4.42 0.96
C GLN A 42 15.27 -4.69 0.64
N ILE A 43 15.54 -5.36 -0.49
CA ILE A 43 16.86 -5.65 -1.02
C ILE A 43 17.28 -4.26 -1.52
N LYS A 44 17.73 -3.46 -0.56
CA LYS A 44 18.49 -2.26 -0.84
C LYS A 44 19.63 -2.77 -1.70
N ASN A 45 19.77 -2.22 -2.89
CA ASN A 45 20.94 -2.53 -3.69
C ASN A 45 22.19 -2.17 -2.86
N GLU A 46 23.33 -2.77 -3.20
CA GLU A 46 24.59 -2.56 -2.46
C GLU A 46 24.97 -1.07 -2.35
N ARG A 47 24.44 -0.23 -3.25
CA ARG A 47 24.64 1.22 -3.32
C ARG A 47 23.64 2.05 -2.49
N GLY A 48 22.66 1.42 -1.84
CA GLY A 48 21.63 2.11 -1.04
C GLY A 48 20.70 3.04 -1.86
N ALA A 49 20.60 2.87 -3.17
CA ALA A 49 19.71 3.62 -4.03
C ALA A 49 18.25 3.17 -3.83
N GLY A 50 17.34 4.15 -3.82
CA GLY A 50 15.92 3.92 -3.59
C GLY A 50 15.30 5.08 -2.82
N ARG A 51 13.98 5.06 -2.68
CA ARG A 51 13.29 6.02 -1.81
C ARG A 51 13.53 5.63 -0.35
N LYS A 52 13.90 6.61 0.48
CA LYS A 52 13.86 6.43 1.94
C LYS A 52 12.42 6.12 2.35
N GLN A 53 12.27 5.43 3.48
CA GLN A 53 10.96 5.14 4.06
C GLN A 53 10.14 6.42 4.21
N GLU A 54 8.82 6.28 4.03
CA GLU A 54 7.86 7.35 4.25
C GLU A 54 8.00 7.91 5.66
N ILE A 55 7.80 9.23 5.78
CA ILE A 55 7.89 9.93 7.04
C ILE A 55 6.60 9.67 7.80
N THR A 56 6.75 9.15 9.01
CA THR A 56 5.65 8.83 9.92
C THR A 56 4.93 10.11 10.37
N ASP A 57 3.68 9.98 10.81
CA ASP A 57 2.90 11.14 11.27
C ASP A 57 3.56 11.80 12.49
N GLN A 58 4.18 11.02 13.37
CA GLN A 58 4.94 11.55 14.50
C GLN A 58 6.12 12.41 14.04
N GLU A 59 6.91 11.93 13.08
CA GLU A 59 8.03 12.71 12.52
C GLU A 59 7.53 13.99 11.84
N ARG A 60 6.34 13.98 11.20
CA ARG A 60 5.75 15.20 10.61
C ARG A 60 5.42 16.24 11.68
N GLU A 61 4.87 15.81 12.81
CA GLU A 61 4.62 16.71 13.94
C GLU A 61 5.92 17.26 14.51
N ASP A 62 6.93 16.41 14.70
CA ASP A 62 8.24 16.81 15.23
C ASP A 62 8.92 17.83 14.31
N ILE A 63 8.85 17.64 12.98
CA ILE A 63 9.33 18.60 11.97
C ILE A 63 8.63 19.96 12.13
N ARG A 64 7.31 19.96 12.31
CA ARG A 64 6.53 21.19 12.53
C ARG A 64 6.88 21.86 13.85
N ARG A 65 7.07 21.09 14.94
CA ARG A 65 7.51 21.63 16.24
C ARG A 65 8.88 22.30 16.15
N HIS A 66 9.85 21.65 15.53
CA HIS A 66 11.18 22.23 15.31
C HIS A 66 11.14 23.51 14.48
N ARG A 67 10.18 23.63 13.55
CA ARG A 67 9.98 24.86 12.80
C ARG A 67 9.46 25.99 13.70
N VAL A 68 8.53 25.68 14.60
CA VAL A 68 8.01 26.64 15.61
C VAL A 68 9.08 27.07 16.60
N GLU A 69 9.99 26.17 16.98
CA GLU A 69 11.18 26.47 17.80
C GLU A 69 12.19 27.41 17.11
N GLY A 70 12.00 27.73 15.82
CA GLY A 70 12.83 28.65 15.07
C GLY A 70 13.97 27.99 14.28
N LYS A 71 14.05 26.65 14.23
CA LYS A 71 15.07 25.97 13.42
C LYS A 71 14.83 26.22 11.93
N THR A 72 15.92 26.32 11.18
CA THR A 72 15.88 26.49 9.73
C THR A 72 15.49 25.19 9.03
N ILE A 73 14.90 25.30 7.84
CA ILE A 73 14.53 24.12 7.02
C ILE A 73 15.77 23.25 6.74
N LYS A 74 16.96 23.86 6.59
CA LYS A 74 18.22 23.15 6.38
C LYS A 74 18.63 22.34 7.62
N GLU A 75 18.56 22.93 8.80
CA GLU A 75 18.89 22.22 10.05
C GLU A 75 17.93 21.06 10.29
N ILE A 76 16.63 21.27 10.07
CA ILE A 76 15.62 20.21 10.19
C ILE A 76 15.89 19.10 9.17
N ALA A 77 16.23 19.44 7.92
CA ALA A 77 16.59 18.45 6.90
C ALA A 77 17.78 17.59 7.32
N THR A 78 18.81 18.19 7.93
CA THR A 78 19.96 17.46 8.47
C THR A 78 19.57 16.57 9.65
N LEU A 79 18.76 17.06 10.59
CA LEU A 79 18.30 16.31 11.78
C LEU A 79 17.54 15.03 11.40
N PHE A 80 16.63 15.12 10.43
CA PHE A 80 15.83 13.96 9.98
C PHE A 80 16.49 13.18 8.83
N ASN A 81 17.68 13.58 8.39
CA ASN A 81 18.36 13.02 7.23
C ASN A 81 17.43 12.93 6.00
N ARG A 82 16.75 14.03 5.68
CA ARG A 82 15.81 14.17 4.56
C ARG A 82 16.19 15.34 3.67
N SER A 83 15.63 15.38 2.45
CA SER A 83 15.89 16.51 1.56
C SER A 83 15.15 17.76 2.05
N VAL A 84 15.75 18.92 1.80
CA VAL A 84 15.16 20.24 2.11
C VAL A 84 13.77 20.38 1.48
N GLY A 85 13.58 19.87 0.26
CA GLY A 85 12.29 19.91 -0.43
C GLY A 85 11.19 19.11 0.28
N ILE A 86 11.51 17.95 0.85
CA ILE A 86 10.54 17.15 1.62
C ILE A 86 10.15 17.88 2.91
N ILE A 87 11.11 18.46 3.64
CA ILE A 87 10.83 19.23 4.85
C ILE A 87 9.96 20.46 4.54
N HIS A 88 10.29 21.19 3.47
CA HIS A 88 9.49 22.32 3.01
C HIS A 88 8.05 21.90 2.68
N LYS A 89 7.88 20.75 2.01
CA LYS A 89 6.57 20.18 1.70
C LYS A 89 5.76 19.90 2.99
N ILE A 90 6.36 19.23 3.98
CA ILE A 90 5.69 18.87 5.25
C ILE A 90 5.25 20.10 6.07
N ILE A 91 6.06 21.16 6.05
CA ILE A 91 5.78 22.39 6.79
C ILE A 91 4.62 23.17 6.14
N ASN A 92 4.54 23.16 4.81
CA ASN A 92 3.63 24.02 4.06
C ASN A 92 2.36 23.32 3.55
N GLU A 93 2.35 22.00 3.47
CA GLU A 93 1.13 21.23 3.17
C GLU A 93 0.25 21.09 4.41
N LYS A 94 -1.03 21.40 4.24
CA LYS A 94 -2.09 21.27 5.25
C LYS A 94 -2.68 19.87 5.23
#